data_AF-W6KKF1-F1
#
_entry.id   AF-W6KKF1-F1
#
_cell.length_a   1.000
_cell.length_b   1.000
_cell.length_c   1.000
_cell.angle_alpha   90.00
_cell.angle_beta   90.00
_cell.angle_gamma   90.00
#
_symmetry.space_group_name_H-M   'P 1'
#
loop_
_entity.id
_entity.type
_entity.pdbx_description
1 polymer ?
#
loop_
_entity_poly.entity_id
_entity_poly.type
_entity_poly.pdbx_seq_one_letter_code
_entity_poly.pdbx_strand_id
1 'polypeptide(L)'
;MEEQQTRQAQDVEKIRVRIGALVKFNEFDTSFWDDEKRKTDPNYVNPDDLDFFLKSMLKSALMYRWFLKGQQIRVVPPGSSYFVNVDAKEVHIPANFAEYNWLKAHDRFTKIESIFDSFRRFWWVWFSLGMVLIGDVELL
;
A
#
# COMPACT_ATOMS: atom_id res chain seq x y z
N MET A 1 -16.30 -10.77 15.85
CA MET A 1 -15.71 -11.95 15.19
C MET A 1 -16.17 -12.00 13.73
N GLU A 2 -17.43 -12.34 13.44
CA GLU A 2 -17.96 -12.37 12.05
C GLU A 2 -17.92 -10.99 11.35
N GLU A 3 -18.27 -9.91 12.07
CA GLU A 3 -18.21 -8.56 11.50
C GLU A 3 -16.78 -8.10 11.13
N GLN A 4 -15.77 -8.53 11.90
CA GLN A 4 -14.37 -8.21 11.61
C GLN A 4 -13.89 -8.96 10.37
N GLN A 5 -14.23 -10.24 10.25
CA GLN A 5 -13.90 -11.05 9.07
C GLN A 5 -14.54 -10.48 7.80
N THR A 6 -15.81 -10.07 7.89
CA THR A 6 -16.54 -9.50 6.75
C THR A 6 -15.89 -8.18 6.30
N ARG A 7 -15.50 -7.32 7.25
CA ARG A 7 -14.77 -6.08 6.95
C ARG A 7 -13.40 -6.33 6.34
N GLN A 8 -12.65 -7.29 6.88
CA GLN A 8 -11.33 -7.66 6.34
C GLN A 8 -11.44 -8.19 4.91
N ALA A 9 -12.42 -9.06 4.62
CA ALA A 9 -12.66 -9.56 3.27
C ALA A 9 -12.99 -8.43 2.29
N GLN A 10 -13.86 -7.49 2.69
CA GLN A 10 -14.20 -6.30 1.90
C GLN A 10 -12.98 -5.40 1.65
N ASP A 11 -12.13 -5.19 2.65
CA ASP A 11 -10.93 -4.36 2.52
C ASP A 11 -9.87 -5.02 1.63
N VAL A 12 -9.72 -6.34 1.69
CA VAL A 12 -8.86 -7.12 0.77
C VAL A 12 -9.34 -6.98 -0.67
N GLU A 13 -10.64 -7.14 -0.90
CA GLU A 13 -11.21 -6.96 -2.24
C GLU A 13 -11.04 -5.52 -2.74
N LYS A 14 -11.25 -4.54 -1.87
CA LYS A 14 -11.06 -3.13 -2.17
C LYS A 14 -9.60 -2.81 -2.51
N ILE A 15 -8.63 -3.42 -1.84
CA ILE A 15 -7.21 -3.31 -2.18
C ILE A 15 -6.94 -3.93 -3.54
N ARG A 16 -7.48 -5.11 -3.82
CA ARG A 16 -7.35 -5.75 -5.15
C ARG A 16 -7.82 -4.83 -6.26
N VAL A 17 -8.99 -4.21 -6.10
CA VAL A 17 -9.57 -3.30 -7.11
C VAL A 17 -8.81 -1.97 -7.20
N ARG A 18 -8.44 -1.36 -6.07
CA ARG A 18 -7.89 0.01 -6.02
C ARG A 18 -6.38 0.07 -6.26
N ILE A 19 -5.65 -0.95 -5.83
CA ILE A 19 -4.19 -1.01 -5.86
C ILE A 19 -3.74 -1.93 -7.00
N GLY A 20 -4.58 -2.87 -7.43
CA GLY A 20 -4.25 -3.82 -8.50
C GLY A 20 -3.26 -4.89 -8.05
N ALA A 21 -3.19 -5.14 -6.74
CA ALA A 21 -2.32 -6.13 -6.12
C ALA A 21 -3.16 -7.22 -5.46
N LEU A 22 -2.76 -8.48 -5.64
CA LEU A 22 -3.34 -9.61 -4.91
C LEU A 22 -2.66 -9.71 -3.55
N VAL A 23 -3.44 -9.84 -2.48
CA VAL A 23 -2.93 -10.01 -1.12
C VAL A 23 -3.05 -11.47 -0.74
N LYS A 24 -1.92 -12.06 -0.33
CA LYS A 24 -1.76 -13.43 0.12
C LYS A 24 -1.33 -13.45 1.58
N PHE A 25 -1.84 -14.43 2.32
CA PHE A 25 -1.58 -14.59 3.75
C PHE A 25 -0.77 -15.87 3.98
N ASN A 26 0.42 -15.72 4.56
CA ASN A 26 1.32 -16.83 4.91
C ASN A 26 1.69 -17.70 3.68
N GLU A 27 2.19 -18.93 3.90
CA GLU A 27 2.53 -19.87 2.83
C GLU A 27 1.31 -20.55 2.20
N PHE A 28 0.21 -20.67 2.95
CA PHE A 28 -0.95 -21.46 2.58
C PHE A 28 -2.09 -20.65 1.95
N ASP A 29 -1.94 -19.32 1.83
CA ASP A 29 -2.97 -18.39 1.36
C ASP A 29 -4.29 -18.47 2.16
N THR A 30 -4.23 -18.98 3.40
CA THR A 30 -5.38 -19.13 4.32
C THR A 30 -5.36 -18.09 5.43
N SER A 31 -6.52 -17.59 5.84
CA SER A 31 -6.63 -16.65 6.96
C SER A 31 -6.59 -17.39 8.30
N PHE A 32 -6.16 -16.69 9.36
CA PHE A 32 -6.16 -17.19 10.75
C PHE A 32 -7.55 -17.65 11.25
N TRP A 33 -8.60 -17.21 10.56
CA TRP A 33 -9.98 -17.46 10.88
C TRP A 33 -10.51 -18.78 10.33
N ASP A 34 -9.83 -19.33 9.33
CA ASP A 34 -10.22 -20.59 8.70
C ASP A 34 -9.86 -21.81 9.56
N ASP A 35 -8.97 -21.67 10.56
CA ASP A 35 -8.53 -22.76 11.43
C ASP A 35 -8.16 -22.30 12.85
N GLU A 36 -9.08 -22.48 13.82
CA GLU A 36 -8.87 -22.08 15.22
C GLU A 36 -7.68 -22.78 15.91
N LYS A 37 -7.23 -23.94 15.40
CA LYS A 37 -6.08 -24.67 15.97
C LYS A 37 -4.75 -23.99 15.69
N ARG A 38 -4.71 -23.05 14.75
CA ARG A 38 -3.49 -22.35 14.32
C ARG A 38 -3.29 -21.00 15.00
N LYS A 39 -4.16 -20.68 15.99
CA LYS A 39 -4.09 -19.41 16.75
C LYS A 39 -2.77 -19.16 17.48
N THR A 40 -2.00 -20.21 17.75
CA THR A 40 -0.73 -20.16 18.47
C THR A 40 0.48 -20.46 17.59
N ASP A 41 0.28 -20.64 16.27
CA ASP A 41 1.37 -20.95 15.35
C ASP A 41 2.08 -19.65 14.93
N PRO A 42 3.39 -19.52 15.18
CA PRO A 42 4.16 -18.32 14.85
C PRO A 42 4.27 -18.06 13.33
N ASN A 43 3.93 -19.04 12.49
CA ASN A 43 3.91 -18.88 11.03
C ASN A 43 2.67 -18.13 10.52
N TYR A 44 1.75 -17.78 11.41
CA TYR A 44 0.49 -17.18 11.07
C TYR A 44 0.37 -15.73 11.54
N VAL A 45 -0.14 -14.87 10.66
CA VAL A 45 -0.34 -13.44 10.92
C VAL A 45 -1.57 -13.20 11.80
N ASN A 46 -1.38 -12.39 12.86
CA ASN A 46 -2.44 -11.96 13.77
C ASN A 46 -3.49 -11.09 13.02
N PRO A 47 -4.80 -11.33 13.21
CA PRO A 47 -5.86 -10.52 12.59
C PRO A 47 -5.80 -9.01 12.84
N ASP A 48 -5.33 -8.56 14.00
CA ASP A 48 -5.23 -7.13 14.30
C ASP A 48 -4.10 -6.45 13.51
N ASP A 49 -2.97 -7.13 13.37
CA ASP A 49 -1.86 -6.68 12.54
C ASP A 49 -2.28 -6.64 11.07
N LEU A 50 -3.05 -7.65 10.63
CA LEU A 50 -3.61 -7.68 9.29
C LEU A 50 -4.58 -6.51 9.04
N ASP A 51 -5.47 -6.18 9.98
CA ASP A 51 -6.36 -5.02 9.84
C ASP A 51 -5.55 -3.71 9.71
N PHE A 52 -4.50 -3.56 10.52
CA PHE A 52 -3.61 -2.40 10.44
C PHE A 52 -2.88 -2.32 9.08
N PHE A 53 -2.44 -3.46 8.54
CA PHE A 53 -1.87 -3.56 7.21
C PHE A 53 -2.84 -3.07 6.13
N LEU A 54 -4.06 -3.61 6.11
CA LEU A 54 -5.06 -3.32 5.08
C LEU A 54 -5.43 -1.82 5.10
N LYS A 55 -5.63 -1.25 6.28
CA LYS A 55 -5.88 0.20 6.45
C LYS A 55 -4.71 1.05 5.95
N SER A 56 -3.48 0.63 6.21
CA SER A 56 -2.26 1.31 5.77
C SER A 56 -2.09 1.24 4.25
N MET A 57 -2.41 0.10 3.65
CA MET A 57 -2.45 -0.10 2.20
C MET A 57 -3.49 0.80 1.53
N LEU A 58 -4.69 0.91 2.09
CA LEU A 58 -5.72 1.81 1.57
C LEU A 58 -5.33 3.30 1.64
N LYS A 59 -4.44 3.67 2.56
CA LYS A 59 -3.84 5.02 2.64
C LYS A 59 -2.67 5.23 1.68
N SER A 60 -2.21 4.17 1.00
CA SER A 60 -1.04 4.26 0.13
C SER A 60 -1.25 5.18 -1.06
N ALA A 61 -0.17 5.87 -1.40
CA ALA A 61 -0.05 6.91 -2.41
C ALA A 61 -0.08 6.30 -3.83
N LEU A 62 -0.46 7.06 -4.86
CA LEU A 62 -0.57 6.66 -6.27
C LEU A 62 0.69 5.98 -6.85
N MET A 63 1.87 6.57 -6.70
CA MET A 63 3.17 6.01 -7.09
C MET A 63 3.45 4.70 -6.37
N TYR A 64 3.05 4.58 -5.10
CA TYR A 64 3.17 3.31 -4.39
C TYR A 64 2.22 2.25 -4.97
N ARG A 65 0.98 2.62 -5.32
CA ARG A 65 0.07 1.73 -6.06
C ARG A 65 0.63 1.34 -7.42
N TRP A 66 1.33 2.25 -8.08
CA TRP A 66 1.95 1.97 -9.37
C TRP A 66 3.14 1.02 -9.23
N PHE A 67 3.96 1.18 -8.19
CA PHE A 67 5.04 0.25 -7.85
C PHE A 67 4.50 -1.17 -7.60
N LEU A 68 3.41 -1.28 -6.85
CA LEU A 68 2.76 -2.56 -6.54
C LEU A 68 1.93 -3.12 -7.70
N LYS A 69 1.75 -2.37 -8.79
CA LYS A 69 0.88 -2.78 -9.89
C LYS A 69 1.47 -3.99 -10.60
N GLY A 70 0.72 -5.10 -10.61
CA GLY A 70 1.18 -6.36 -11.20
C GLY A 70 2.14 -7.15 -10.29
N GLN A 71 2.30 -6.72 -9.04
CA GLN A 71 2.97 -7.49 -7.99
C GLN A 71 1.93 -8.15 -7.08
N GLN A 72 2.28 -9.30 -6.51
CA GLN A 72 1.53 -9.94 -5.45
C GLN A 72 2.14 -9.55 -4.11
N ILE A 73 1.32 -9.30 -3.11
CA ILE A 73 1.77 -8.93 -1.78
C ILE A 73 1.55 -10.11 -0.86
N ARG A 74 2.63 -10.61 -0.27
CA ARG A 74 2.61 -11.68 0.71
C ARG A 74 2.84 -11.08 2.10
N VAL A 75 1.84 -11.19 2.97
CA VAL A 75 2.01 -10.80 4.36
C VAL A 75 2.67 -11.96 5.09
N VAL A 76 3.84 -11.72 5.66
CA VAL A 76 4.68 -12.73 6.35
C VAL A 76 4.69 -12.47 7.86
N PRO A 77 4.91 -13.52 8.68
CA PRO A 77 4.92 -13.39 10.15
C PRO A 77 5.98 -12.39 10.65
N PRO A 78 5.77 -11.83 11.85
CA PRO A 78 6.70 -10.88 12.46
C PRO A 78 8.09 -11.51 12.66
N GLY A 79 9.15 -10.71 12.44
CA GLY A 79 10.55 -11.17 12.48
C GLY A 79 11.16 -11.49 11.11
N SER A 80 10.34 -11.58 10.07
CA SER A 80 10.82 -11.67 8.67
C SER A 80 11.25 -10.29 8.14
N SER A 81 12.26 -10.25 7.28
CA SER A 81 12.66 -9.00 6.61
C SER A 81 11.73 -8.68 5.43
N TYR A 82 11.53 -7.38 5.17
CA TYR A 82 10.94 -6.94 3.91
C TYR A 82 11.79 -7.41 2.73
N PHE A 83 11.14 -8.05 1.75
CA PHE A 83 11.82 -8.64 0.61
C PHE A 83 10.99 -8.46 -0.66
N VAL A 84 11.66 -8.13 -1.77
CA VAL A 84 11.03 -8.00 -3.09
C VAL A 84 11.62 -9.09 -3.99
N ASN A 85 10.79 -10.07 -4.32
CA ASN A 85 11.12 -11.09 -5.30
C ASN A 85 10.71 -10.59 -6.69
N VAL A 86 11.69 -10.12 -7.46
CA VAL A 86 11.46 -9.56 -8.81
C VAL A 86 11.03 -10.67 -9.79
N ASP A 87 11.59 -11.87 -9.65
CA ASP A 87 11.32 -13.00 -10.55
C ASP A 87 9.91 -13.56 -10.35
N ALA A 88 9.50 -13.73 -9.08
CA ALA A 88 8.15 -14.18 -8.72
C ALA A 88 7.11 -13.05 -8.75
N LYS A 89 7.54 -11.78 -8.90
CA LYS A 89 6.72 -10.58 -8.71
C LYS A 89 5.98 -10.57 -7.37
N GLU A 90 6.64 -11.04 -6.32
CA GLU A 90 6.08 -11.10 -4.96
C GLU A 90 6.80 -10.11 -4.03
N VAL A 91 6.04 -9.34 -3.26
CA VAL A 91 6.54 -8.43 -2.22
C VAL A 91 6.16 -8.99 -0.87
N HIS A 92 7.16 -9.33 -0.07
CA HIS A 92 6.99 -9.86 1.28
C HIS A 92 6.99 -8.70 2.26
N ILE A 93 5.88 -8.51 2.97
CA ILE A 93 5.70 -7.46 3.97
C ILE A 93 5.53 -8.12 5.33
N PRO A 94 6.43 -7.88 6.29
CA PRO A 94 6.28 -8.44 7.62
C PRO A 94 5.12 -7.78 8.37
N ALA A 95 4.38 -8.59 9.11
CA ALA A 95 3.27 -8.16 9.95
C ALA A 95 3.70 -7.42 11.23
N ASN A 96 5.00 -7.13 11.43
CA ASN A 96 5.48 -6.37 12.57
C ASN A 96 5.40 -4.85 12.30
N PHE A 97 4.19 -4.30 12.33
CA PHE A 97 3.96 -2.88 12.02
C PHE A 97 4.44 -1.92 13.12
N ALA A 98 4.67 -2.42 14.33
CA ALA A 98 5.22 -1.64 15.44
C ALA A 98 6.72 -1.35 15.22
N GLU A 99 7.48 -2.33 14.73
CA GLU A 99 8.93 -2.21 14.50
C GLU A 99 9.27 -1.79 13.07
N TYR A 100 8.50 -2.27 12.08
CA TYR A 100 8.78 -2.03 10.66
C TYR A 100 7.63 -1.26 9.99
N ASN A 101 7.83 0.04 9.86
CA ASN A 101 6.93 0.90 9.12
C ASN A 101 7.34 0.96 7.64
N TRP A 102 6.87 0.00 6.85
CA TRP A 102 7.11 -0.06 5.41
C TRP A 102 6.61 1.19 4.65
N LEU A 103 5.62 1.92 5.19
CA LEU A 103 5.21 3.22 4.64
C LEU A 103 6.29 4.29 4.82
N LYS A 104 7.03 4.28 5.96
CA LYS A 104 8.16 5.20 6.17
C LYS A 104 9.28 5.00 5.16
N ALA A 105 9.55 3.75 4.74
CA ALA A 105 10.55 3.47 3.70
C ALA A 105 10.21 4.19 2.37
N HIS A 106 8.94 4.53 2.17
CA HIS A 106 8.40 5.14 0.97
C HIS A 106 7.87 6.57 1.20
N ASP A 107 8.24 7.21 2.31
CA ASP A 107 7.85 8.60 2.64
C ASP A 107 8.25 9.60 1.53
N ARG A 108 9.32 9.29 0.79
CA ARG A 108 9.73 10.04 -0.40
C ARG A 108 8.66 10.06 -1.48
N PHE A 109 7.97 8.94 -1.74
CA PHE A 109 6.89 8.89 -2.73
C PHE A 109 5.68 9.70 -2.28
N THR A 110 5.34 9.67 -0.99
CA THR A 110 4.28 10.51 -0.42
C THR A 110 4.57 12.00 -0.60
N LYS A 111 5.83 12.43 -0.37
CA LYS A 111 6.25 13.82 -0.58
C LYS A 111 6.18 14.24 -2.04
N ILE A 112 6.67 13.40 -2.95
CA ILE A 112 6.62 13.65 -4.39
C ILE A 112 5.17 13.75 -4.87
N GLU A 113 4.30 12.86 -4.43
CA GLU A 113 2.88 12.95 -4.77
C GLU A 113 2.18 14.17 -4.22
N SER A 114 2.48 14.60 -3.00
CA SER A 114 1.94 15.84 -2.45
C SER A 114 2.25 17.04 -3.36
N ILE A 115 3.44 17.05 -3.96
CA ILE A 115 3.84 18.06 -4.94
C ILE A 115 2.99 17.93 -6.22
N PHE A 116 2.90 16.74 -6.81
CA PHE A 116 2.07 16.52 -8.01
C PHE A 116 0.59 16.84 -7.79
N ASP A 117 0.05 16.48 -6.63
CA ASP A 117 -1.34 16.72 -6.28
C ASP A 117 -1.58 18.22 -6.01
N SER A 118 -0.57 18.96 -5.53
CA SER A 118 -0.57 20.43 -5.47
C SER A 118 -0.58 21.06 -6.87
N PHE A 119 0.26 20.58 -7.79
CA PHE A 119 0.23 21.02 -9.20
C PHE A 119 -1.14 20.80 -9.84
N ARG A 120 -1.79 19.66 -9.55
CA ARG A 120 -3.13 19.34 -10.04
C ARG A 120 -4.21 20.24 -9.42
N ARG A 121 -4.18 20.46 -8.10
CA ARG A 121 -5.18 21.28 -7.39
C ARG A 121 -5.09 22.75 -7.76
N PHE A 122 -3.87 23.26 -7.88
CA PHE A 122 -3.60 24.66 -8.22
C PHE A 122 -3.24 24.82 -9.70
N TRP A 123 -3.75 23.96 -10.59
CA TRP A 123 -3.40 23.97 -12.01
C TRP A 123 -3.63 25.35 -12.66
N TRP A 124 -4.67 26.06 -12.22
CA TRP A 124 -4.99 27.41 -12.67
C TRP A 124 -3.94 28.45 -12.27
N VAL A 125 -3.29 28.31 -11.10
CA VAL A 125 -2.18 29.18 -10.69
C VAL A 125 -1.00 28.97 -11.63
N TRP A 126 -0.65 27.72 -11.89
CA TRP A 126 0.46 27.36 -12.78
C TRP A 126 0.19 27.78 -14.22
N PHE A 127 -1.06 27.65 -14.67
CA PHE A 127 -1.50 28.10 -15.98
C PHE A 127 -1.37 29.63 -16.12
N SER A 128 -1.86 30.39 -15.15
CA SER A 128 -1.72 31.86 -15.13
C SER A 128 -0.24 32.29 -15.09
N LEU A 129 0.60 31.61 -14.31
CA LEU A 129 2.04 31.89 -14.23
C LEU A 129 2.74 31.62 -15.57
N GLY A 130 2.36 30.55 -16.28
CA GLY A 130 2.84 30.25 -17.62
C GLY A 130 2.41 31.29 -18.65
N MET A 131 1.17 31.77 -18.60
CA MET A 131 0.68 32.83 -19.47
C MET A 131 1.44 34.15 -19.28
N VAL A 132 1.78 34.51 -18.03
CA VAL A 132 2.60 35.71 -17.75
C VAL A 132 4.02 35.54 -18.28
N LEU A 133 4.65 34.40 -18.04
CA LEU A 133 6.02 34.14 -18.52
C LEU A 133 6.13 34.10 -20.05
N ILE A 134 5.13 33.56 -20.74
CA ILE A 134 5.11 33.50 -22.22
C ILE A 134 4.73 34.88 -22.79
N GLY A 135 3.77 35.58 -22.16
CA GLY A 135 3.37 36.92 -22.56
C GLY A 135 4.50 37.95 -22.46
N ASP A 136 5.38 37.83 -21.46
CA ASP A 136 6.58 38.68 -21.34
C ASP A 136 7.64 38.38 -22.42
N VAL A 137 7.66 37.17 -23.01
CA VAL A 137 8.59 36.81 -24.09
C VAL A 137 8.13 37.32 -25.45
N GLU A 138 6.82 37.51 -25.66
CA GLU A 138 6.28 38.11 -26.91
C GLU A 138 6.34 39.65 -26.92
N LEU A 139 6.62 40.29 -25.78
CA LEU A 139 6.74 41.75 -25.63
C LEU A 139 8.18 42.28 -25.79
N LEU A 140 9.15 41.40 -26.08
CA LEU A 140 10.56 41.72 -26.37
C LEU A 140 10.89 41.45 -27.84
#